data_AF-A0A7L8UJ99-F1
#
_entry.id   AF-A0A7L8UJ99-F1
#
_cell.length_a   1.000
_cell.length_b   1.000
_cell.length_c   1.000
_cell.angle_alpha   90.00
_cell.angle_beta   90.00
_cell.angle_gamma   90.00
#
_symmetry.space_group_name_H-M   'P 1'
#
loop_
_entity.id
_entity.type
_entity.pdbx_description
1 polymer ?
#
loop_
_entity_poly.entity_id
_entity_poly.type
_entity_poly.pdbx_seq_one_letter_code
_entity_poly.pdbx_strand_id
1 'polypeptide(L)'
;MGYRKGYYKKDGTYVQGHFANTRSRSYTKKNSGCILIFLLSVLIGSVISCSESSETSDVTSNTPSSNCPTKTCGNFSSQSAAQSTYNSNKTCYKNLDSDGDGIACENLSK
;
A
#
# COMPACT_ATOMS: atom_id res chain seq x y z
N MET A 1 22.75 -14.12 21.70
CA MET A 1 21.51 -14.94 21.72
C MET A 1 21.08 -15.05 23.17
N GLY A 2 19.82 -14.73 23.50
CA GLY A 2 19.33 -14.82 24.88
C GLY A 2 18.60 -16.14 25.11
N TYR A 3 18.79 -16.82 26.24
CA TYR A 3 17.96 -17.97 26.60
C TYR A 3 16.80 -17.52 27.48
N ARG A 4 15.57 -17.90 27.11
CA ARG A 4 14.37 -17.66 27.91
C ARG A 4 14.10 -18.89 28.77
N LYS A 5 14.28 -18.74 30.09
CA LYS A 5 14.06 -19.83 31.07
C LYS A 5 12.58 -20.23 31.09
N GLY A 6 12.32 -21.53 31.12
CA GLY A 6 10.97 -22.08 31.27
C GLY A 6 10.39 -21.81 32.66
N TYR A 7 9.07 -21.81 32.78
CA TYR A 7 8.35 -21.53 34.03
C TYR A 7 6.99 -22.24 34.08
N TYR A 8 6.45 -22.38 35.28
CA TYR A 8 5.10 -22.91 35.50
C TYR A 8 4.05 -21.79 35.49
N LYS A 9 2.95 -22.02 34.79
CA LYS A 9 1.78 -21.16 34.82
C LYS A 9 0.96 -21.39 36.11
N LYS A 10 0.05 -20.46 36.42
CA LYS A 10 -0.87 -20.57 37.57
C LYS A 10 -1.82 -21.77 37.47
N ASP A 11 -2.06 -22.26 36.25
CA ASP A 11 -2.86 -23.45 35.94
C ASP A 11 -2.08 -24.78 36.09
N GLY A 12 -0.79 -24.73 36.49
CA GLY A 12 0.07 -25.90 36.65
C GLY A 12 0.77 -26.37 35.36
N THR A 13 0.48 -25.78 34.21
CA THR A 13 1.12 -26.15 32.93
C THR A 13 2.55 -25.62 32.87
N TYR A 14 3.50 -26.48 32.49
CA TYR A 14 4.90 -26.08 32.30
C TYR A 14 5.14 -25.50 30.90
N VAL A 15 5.78 -24.34 30.83
CA VAL A 15 6.26 -23.74 29.58
C VAL A 15 7.75 -23.99 29.45
N GLN A 16 8.15 -24.75 28.43
CA GLN A 16 9.54 -25.06 28.17
C GLN A 16 10.33 -23.82 27.74
N GLY A 17 11.56 -23.70 28.24
CA GLY A 17 12.49 -22.64 27.85
C GLY A 17 12.97 -22.80 26.41
N HIS A 18 13.30 -21.69 25.75
CA HIS A 18 13.80 -21.69 24.38
C HIS A 18 14.86 -20.61 24.17
N PHE A 19 15.72 -20.80 23.18
CA PHE A 19 16.68 -19.79 22.74
C PHE A 19 15.97 -18.71 21.92
N ALA A 20 16.06 -17.45 22.38
CA ALA A 20 15.60 -16.27 21.67
C ALA A 20 16.74 -15.67 20.84
N ASN A 21 16.52 -15.61 19.53
CA ASN A 21 17.44 -14.91 18.63
C ASN A 21 17.07 -13.42 18.59
N THR A 22 17.97 -12.56 19.06
CA THR A 22 17.81 -11.09 19.04
C THR A 22 18.36 -10.48 17.75
N ARG A 23 18.15 -11.14 16.61
CA ARG A 23 18.58 -10.61 15.31
C ARG A 23 17.61 -9.49 14.93
N SER A 24 17.96 -8.26 15.24
CA SER A 24 17.30 -7.08 14.67
C SER A 24 17.41 -7.18 13.15
N ARG A 25 16.26 -7.19 12.45
CA ARG A 25 16.26 -7.06 10.99
C ARG A 25 16.58 -5.61 10.67
N SER A 26 17.84 -5.32 10.39
CA SER A 26 18.23 -4.02 9.83
C SER A 26 17.65 -3.92 8.42
N TYR A 27 16.65 -3.05 8.25
CA TYR A 27 16.11 -2.73 6.93
C TYR A 27 16.99 -1.65 6.29
N THR A 28 17.94 -2.05 5.45
CA THR A 28 18.68 -1.12 4.60
C THR A 28 17.77 -0.62 3.48
N LYS A 29 17.21 0.59 3.64
CA LYS A 29 16.48 1.30 2.59
C LYS A 29 17.48 1.83 1.55
N LYS A 30 17.79 1.02 0.53
CA LYS A 30 18.62 1.45 -0.62
C LYS A 30 17.70 2.01 -1.72
N ASN A 31 17.46 3.31 -1.69
CA ASN A 31 16.71 4.05 -2.71
C ASN A 31 17.65 4.51 -3.85
N SER A 32 17.92 3.61 -4.80
CA SER A 32 18.68 3.96 -6.02
C SER A 32 18.06 3.39 -7.31
N GLY A 33 16.79 3.00 -7.28
CA GLY A 33 16.11 2.39 -8.44
C GLY A 33 15.55 3.38 -9.46
N CYS A 34 15.29 4.64 -9.08
CA CYS A 34 14.54 5.56 -9.95
C CYS A 34 15.41 6.46 -10.84
N ILE A 35 16.70 6.65 -10.50
CA ILE A 35 17.60 7.53 -11.27
C ILE A 35 18.01 6.89 -12.60
N LEU A 36 18.19 5.56 -12.63
CA LEU A 36 18.54 4.81 -13.84
C LEU A 36 17.38 4.74 -14.85
N ILE A 37 16.14 4.72 -14.36
CA ILE A 37 14.94 4.68 -15.20
C ILE A 37 14.69 6.04 -15.88
N PHE A 38 14.97 7.14 -15.16
CA PHE A 38 14.83 8.50 -15.70
C PHE A 38 15.82 8.82 -16.82
N LEU A 39 17.02 8.22 -16.82
CA LEU A 39 18.00 8.43 -17.89
C LEU A 39 17.69 7.62 -19.16
N LEU A 40 16.93 6.53 -19.06
CA LEU A 40 16.56 5.68 -20.19
C LEU A 40 15.34 6.21 -20.95
N SER A 41 14.41 6.89 -20.27
CA SER A 41 13.17 7.42 -20.85
C SER A 41 13.37 8.68 -21.71
N VAL A 42 14.45 9.45 -21.49
CA VAL A 42 14.76 10.67 -22.26
C VAL A 42 15.24 10.36 -23.68
N LEU A 43 15.76 9.16 -23.96
CA LEU A 43 16.27 8.78 -25.28
C LEU A 43 15.21 8.18 -26.23
N ILE A 44 14.00 7.89 -25.74
CA ILE A 44 12.94 7.21 -26.52
C ILE A 44 11.83 8.19 -26.97
N GLY A 45 11.81 9.42 -26.44
CA GLY A 45 10.72 10.39 -26.60
C GLY A 45 10.76 11.29 -27.85
N SER A 46 11.30 10.85 -28.99
CA SER A 46 11.43 11.71 -30.19
C SER A 46 10.55 11.31 -31.39
N VAL A 47 9.57 10.42 -31.25
CA VAL A 47 8.57 10.19 -32.31
C VAL A 47 7.21 9.87 -31.71
N ILE A 48 6.19 10.63 -32.11
CA ILE A 48 4.78 10.24 -32.38
C ILE A 48 3.86 11.43 -32.10
N SER A 49 3.39 11.95 -33.24
CA SER A 49 2.36 12.92 -33.51
C SER A 49 0.99 12.57 -32.91
N CYS A 50 0.16 13.61 -32.76
CA CYS A 50 -1.19 13.66 -32.17
C CYS A 50 -2.24 12.71 -32.78
N SER A 51 -3.22 12.27 -31.96
CA SER A 51 -4.62 12.06 -32.37
C SER A 51 -5.59 12.26 -31.18
N GLU A 52 -6.68 12.97 -31.48
CA GLU A 52 -7.76 13.47 -30.62
C GLU A 52 -8.96 12.49 -30.54
N SER A 53 -9.84 12.72 -29.54
CA SER A 53 -11.20 12.17 -29.27
C SER A 53 -11.23 11.02 -28.24
N SER A 54 -11.71 11.15 -27.00
CA SER A 54 -12.93 11.73 -26.38
C SER A 54 -14.06 10.71 -26.22
N GLU A 55 -14.34 10.30 -24.98
CA GLU A 55 -15.72 10.06 -24.52
C GLU A 55 -15.86 10.11 -22.98
N THR A 56 -16.54 11.20 -22.56
CA THR A 56 -17.52 11.34 -21.47
C THR A 56 -17.11 11.03 -20.03
N SER A 57 -16.93 12.06 -19.20
CA SER A 57 -17.94 12.65 -18.26
C SER A 57 -17.70 12.07 -16.84
N ASP A 58 -17.42 12.82 -15.79
CA ASP A 58 -17.97 14.11 -15.38
C ASP A 58 -16.93 15.03 -14.72
N VAL A 59 -17.24 16.32 -14.84
CA VAL A 59 -16.51 17.47 -14.33
C VAL A 59 -16.64 17.55 -12.80
N THR A 60 -15.51 17.59 -12.09
CA THR A 60 -15.17 18.64 -11.10
C THR A 60 -13.67 18.59 -10.80
N SER A 61 -12.94 19.41 -11.56
CA SER A 61 -11.85 20.30 -11.17
C SER A 61 -11.07 19.99 -9.88
N ASN A 62 -9.83 19.49 -10.01
CA ASN A 62 -8.59 20.23 -9.73
C ASN A 62 -7.35 19.33 -9.92
N THR A 63 -6.48 19.75 -10.85
CA THR A 63 -5.09 19.36 -11.17
C THR A 63 -4.27 18.80 -9.97
N PRO A 64 -3.37 17.80 -10.11
CA PRO A 64 -2.55 17.49 -11.29
C PRO A 64 -2.66 16.05 -11.81
N SER A 65 -2.58 15.94 -13.13
CA SER A 65 -2.29 14.76 -13.96
C SER A 65 -1.98 13.44 -13.22
N SER A 66 -3.03 12.76 -12.79
CA SER A 66 -3.05 11.34 -12.46
C SER A 66 -4.51 10.92 -12.58
N ASN A 67 -4.86 10.09 -13.57
CA ASN A 67 -6.22 9.55 -13.79
C ASN A 67 -6.60 8.58 -12.67
N CYS A 68 -6.66 9.10 -11.44
CA CYS A 68 -7.00 8.33 -10.26
C CYS A 68 -8.53 8.32 -10.11
N PRO A 69 -9.18 7.14 -10.13
CA PRO A 69 -10.62 7.07 -10.02
C PRO A 69 -11.09 7.58 -8.66
N THR A 70 -12.13 8.41 -8.64
CA THR A 70 -12.76 8.98 -7.43
C THR A 70 -13.65 7.96 -6.70
N LYS A 71 -13.19 6.72 -6.54
CA LYS A 71 -13.94 5.69 -5.81
C LYS A 71 -13.86 5.97 -4.31
N THR A 72 -15.01 6.10 -3.64
CA THR A 72 -15.09 6.28 -2.18
C THR A 72 -15.54 4.99 -1.51
N CYS A 73 -15.47 4.92 -0.18
CA CYS A 73 -15.94 3.77 0.60
C CYS A 73 -17.40 3.41 0.34
N GLY A 74 -18.27 4.39 0.01
CA GLY A 74 -19.66 4.13 -0.35
C GLY A 74 -19.85 3.33 -1.64
N ASN A 75 -18.81 3.19 -2.47
CA ASN A 75 -18.86 2.41 -3.70
C ASN A 75 -18.58 0.92 -3.50
N PHE A 76 -18.24 0.50 -2.27
CA PHE A 76 -17.91 -0.88 -1.96
C PHE A 76 -18.92 -1.46 -0.97
N SER A 77 -19.34 -2.69 -1.24
CA SER A 77 -20.26 -3.43 -0.36
C SER A 77 -19.56 -4.02 0.87
N SER A 78 -18.23 -4.12 0.87
CA SER A 78 -17.45 -4.66 1.98
C SER A 78 -16.06 -4.04 2.10
N GLN A 79 -15.51 -4.09 3.31
CA GLN A 79 -14.16 -3.63 3.63
C GLN A 79 -13.10 -4.38 2.81
N SER A 80 -13.28 -5.69 2.61
CA SER A 80 -12.36 -6.53 1.83
C SER A 80 -12.25 -6.09 0.36
N ALA A 81 -13.38 -5.73 -0.26
CA ALA A 81 -13.41 -5.22 -1.63
C ALA A 81 -12.69 -3.87 -1.74
N ALA A 82 -12.97 -2.95 -0.81
CA ALA A 82 -12.30 -1.65 -0.74
C ALA A 82 -10.79 -1.79 -0.52
N GLN A 83 -10.37 -2.69 0.38
CA GLN A 83 -8.97 -2.99 0.66
C GLN A 83 -8.24 -3.52 -0.57
N SER A 84 -8.89 -4.39 -1.34
CA SER A 84 -8.31 -4.94 -2.58
C SER A 84 -8.07 -3.84 -3.61
N THR A 85 -9.01 -2.90 -3.76
CA THR A 85 -8.86 -1.73 -4.64
C THR A 85 -7.77 -0.78 -4.15
N TYR A 86 -7.75 -0.47 -2.84
CA TYR A 86 -6.69 0.34 -2.23
C TYR A 86 -5.30 -0.25 -2.47
N ASN A 87 -5.14 -1.56 -2.25
CA ASN A 87 -3.89 -2.27 -2.46
C ASN A 87 -3.43 -2.27 -3.92
N SER A 88 -4.36 -2.20 -4.88
CA SER A 88 -4.04 -2.17 -6.31
C SER A 88 -3.37 -0.85 -6.72
N ASN A 89 -3.78 0.29 -6.14
CA ASN A 89 -3.13 1.58 -6.36
C ASN A 89 -3.34 2.53 -5.17
N LYS A 90 -2.44 2.44 -4.18
CA LYS A 90 -2.52 3.23 -2.94
C LYS A 90 -2.45 4.74 -3.18
N THR A 91 -1.74 5.16 -4.24
CA THR A 91 -1.64 6.56 -4.63
C THR A 91 -2.95 7.12 -5.15
N CYS A 92 -3.65 6.35 -5.99
CA CYS A 92 -4.93 6.77 -6.56
C CYS A 92 -6.13 6.58 -5.64
N TYR A 93 -6.07 5.58 -4.78
CA TYR A 93 -7.14 5.25 -3.84
C TYR A 93 -6.82 5.65 -2.41
N LYS A 94 -5.89 6.61 -2.21
CA LYS A 94 -5.56 7.16 -0.89
C LYS A 94 -6.81 7.58 -0.12
N ASN A 95 -7.83 8.05 -0.81
CA ASN A 95 -9.09 8.47 -0.22
C ASN A 95 -9.92 7.30 0.39
N LEU A 96 -9.58 6.04 0.09
CA LEU A 96 -10.17 4.88 0.77
C LEU A 96 -9.58 4.64 2.16
N ASP A 97 -8.38 5.16 2.44
CA ASP A 97 -7.63 5.03 3.70
C ASP A 97 -7.18 6.45 4.10
N SER A 98 -8.13 7.24 4.58
CA SER A 98 -7.94 8.69 4.77
C SER A 98 -7.07 9.01 5.98
N ASP A 99 -7.06 8.14 6.99
CA ASP A 99 -6.21 8.23 8.18
C ASP A 99 -4.83 7.60 7.96
N GLY A 100 -4.68 6.74 6.95
CA GLY A 100 -3.39 6.19 6.53
C GLY A 100 -2.89 5.08 7.45
N ASP A 101 -3.80 4.38 8.13
CA ASP A 101 -3.47 3.27 9.03
C ASP A 101 -3.22 1.96 8.24
N GLY A 102 -3.50 1.97 6.94
CA GLY A 102 -3.33 0.85 6.01
C GLY A 102 -4.59 -0.01 5.84
N ILE A 103 -5.68 0.32 6.53
CA ILE A 103 -6.98 -0.34 6.47
C ILE A 103 -7.93 0.57 5.69
N ALA A 104 -8.25 0.19 4.45
CA ALA A 104 -9.20 0.93 3.66
C ALA A 104 -10.62 0.71 4.16
N CYS A 105 -11.36 1.80 4.31
CA CYS A 105 -12.79 1.81 4.60
C CYS A 105 -13.17 0.92 5.79
N GLU A 106 -12.50 1.09 6.93
CA GLU A 106 -12.70 0.32 8.16
C GLU A 106 -14.13 0.41 8.72
N ASN A 107 -14.89 1.41 8.26
CA ASN A 107 -16.30 1.61 8.58
C ASN A 107 -17.26 0.67 7.80
N LEU A 108 -16.78 -0.05 6.78
CA LEU A 108 -17.57 -1.04 6.06
C LEU A 108 -17.58 -2.39 6.79
N SER A 109 -18.68 -3.14 6.67
CA SER A 109 -18.74 -4.52 7.15
C SER A 109 -17.68 -5.39 6.44
N LYS A 110 -17.08 -6.30 7.22
CA LYS A 110 -16.07 -7.24 6.73
C LYS A 110 -16.66 -8.33 5.85
#